data_AF-A0A8T3UGW5-F1
#
_entry.id   AF-A0A8T3UGW5-F1
#
_cell.length_a   1.000
_cell.length_b   1.000
_cell.length_c   1.000
_cell.angle_alpha   90.00
_cell.angle_beta   90.00
_cell.angle_gamma   90.00
#
_symmetry.space_group_name_H-M   'P 1'
#
loop_
_entity.id
_entity.type
_entity.pdbx_description
1 polymer ?
#
loop_
_entity_poly.entity_id
_entity_poly.type
_entity_poly.pdbx_seq_one_letter_code
_entity_poly.pdbx_strand_id
1 'polypeptide(L)'
;MNFKQWEGFTPGDWTSEINVRDFIQANYTPYTGDDSFLTPATEKTTKLWNKVLELYKKEVENGDVLDVDTKTPSTINGYDAGYIDKDLEEIVGLQTDAPLKRAIMPNGGIRIVEKSCEAYGYKVDEITDRIYHENRKTHNDGVFDAYTDDIKLARSSHLITGLPDGYGRGRIIGDYRRVALYGVDKLIEEKEKDLIVLDCDDLREDTIRDREEISEQIKALQALKEMAKKYGFDISQPAQTAKEAVQWLYFGYLGAIKDQNGAAMSIGRTST
;
A
#
# COMPACT_ATOMS: atom_id res chain seq x y z
N MET A 1 20.68 15.76 -7.67
CA MET A 1 19.36 15.76 -8.32
C MET A 1 18.93 17.22 -8.49
N ASN A 2 18.26 17.59 -9.57
CA ASN A 2 17.83 18.98 -9.79
C ASN A 2 16.45 19.02 -10.44
N PHE A 3 15.42 19.31 -9.63
CA PHE A 3 14.03 19.35 -10.06
C PHE A 3 13.46 20.75 -9.92
N LYS A 4 12.66 21.19 -10.89
CA LYS A 4 11.98 22.49 -10.83
C LYS A 4 11.01 22.58 -9.64
N GLN A 5 10.42 21.44 -9.27
CA GLN A 5 9.49 21.32 -8.15
C GLN A 5 10.13 21.64 -6.79
N TRP A 6 11.45 21.70 -6.72
CA TRP A 6 12.18 22.04 -5.51
C TRP A 6 12.48 23.54 -5.35
N GLU A 7 12.00 24.37 -6.30
CA GLU A 7 12.21 25.81 -6.26
C GLU A 7 11.64 26.43 -4.97
N GLY A 8 12.49 27.16 -4.24
CA GLY A 8 12.14 27.80 -2.97
C GLY A 8 12.47 26.99 -1.72
N PHE A 9 12.82 25.70 -1.84
CA PHE A 9 13.32 24.93 -0.70
C PHE A 9 14.81 25.19 -0.43
N THR A 10 15.18 25.16 0.85
CA THR A 10 16.56 25.16 1.32
C THR A 10 17.25 23.86 0.90
N PRO A 11 18.36 23.92 0.15
CA PRO A 11 19.08 22.72 -0.29
C PRO A 11 19.77 22.03 0.90
N GLY A 12 20.05 20.74 0.73
CA GLY A 12 20.74 19.89 1.69
C GLY A 12 21.16 18.56 1.05
N ASP A 13 21.58 17.59 1.85
CA ASP A 13 21.94 16.24 1.41
C ASP A 13 20.79 15.59 0.65
N TRP A 14 19.54 15.90 1.02
CA TRP A 14 18.31 15.47 0.35
C TRP A 14 18.23 15.78 -1.14
N THR A 15 19.03 16.74 -1.63
CA THR A 15 19.10 17.07 -3.06
C THR A 15 20.06 16.16 -3.84
N SER A 16 20.90 15.39 -3.14
CA SER A 16 21.91 14.49 -3.71
C SER A 16 21.61 13.01 -3.49
N GLU A 17 20.89 12.68 -2.41
CA GLU A 17 20.49 11.32 -2.02
C GLU A 17 19.02 11.27 -1.55
N ILE A 18 18.46 10.06 -1.41
CA ILE A 18 17.11 9.86 -0.87
C ILE A 18 17.10 10.07 0.65
N ASN A 19 16.87 11.31 1.08
CA ASN A 19 16.94 11.72 2.48
C ASN A 19 15.78 12.65 2.85
N VAL A 20 14.59 12.07 3.07
CA VAL A 20 13.38 12.79 3.49
C VAL A 20 13.55 13.50 4.84
N ARG A 21 14.40 12.96 5.72
CA ARG A 21 14.65 13.56 7.04
C ARG A 21 15.35 14.91 6.89
N ASP A 22 16.41 14.96 6.11
CA ASP A 22 17.17 16.18 5.85
C ASP A 22 16.30 17.24 5.16
N PHE A 23 15.48 16.82 4.17
CA PHE A 23 14.48 17.71 3.55
C PHE A 23 13.57 18.37 4.59
N ILE A 24 12.97 17.56 5.48
CA ILE A 24 12.07 18.09 6.53
C ILE A 24 12.84 19.04 7.42
N GLN A 25 14.00 18.65 7.97
CA GLN A 25 14.76 19.50 8.89
C GLN A 25 15.19 20.84 8.28
N ALA A 26 15.51 20.85 6.99
CA ALA A 26 15.93 22.06 6.28
C ALA A 26 14.76 23.00 5.91
N ASN A 27 13.51 22.50 5.86
CA ASN A 27 12.40 23.21 5.22
C ASN A 27 11.11 23.37 6.05
N TYR A 28 10.92 22.59 7.12
CA TYR A 28 9.71 22.73 7.94
C TYR A 28 9.73 24.02 8.75
N THR A 29 8.55 24.61 8.94
CA THR A 29 8.37 25.76 9.84
C THR A 29 7.77 25.27 11.16
N PRO A 30 8.50 25.33 12.28
CA PRO A 30 7.93 25.04 13.59
C PRO A 30 6.73 25.97 13.87
N TYR A 31 5.60 25.38 14.26
CA TYR A 31 4.41 26.13 14.66
C TYR A 31 4.22 26.04 16.16
N THR A 32 4.23 27.18 16.84
CA THR A 32 4.06 27.31 18.31
C THR A 32 2.82 28.13 18.68
N GLY A 33 1.92 28.37 17.72
CA GLY A 33 0.64 29.05 17.94
C GLY A 33 -0.46 28.09 18.43
N ASP A 34 -1.71 28.53 18.37
CA ASP A 34 -2.91 27.78 18.78
C ASP A 34 -3.74 27.29 17.58
N ASP A 35 -4.95 26.79 17.81
CA ASP A 35 -5.84 26.26 16.78
C ASP A 35 -6.73 27.32 16.11
N SER A 36 -6.53 28.61 16.39
CA SER A 36 -7.38 29.70 15.87
C SER A 36 -7.33 29.86 14.34
N PHE A 37 -6.29 29.34 13.68
CA PHE A 37 -6.16 29.36 12.22
C PHE A 37 -6.97 28.25 11.52
N LEU A 38 -7.50 27.28 12.27
CA LEU A 38 -8.21 26.13 11.69
C LEU A 38 -9.52 26.58 11.03
N THR A 39 -9.79 26.03 9.85
CA THR A 39 -11.01 26.27 9.09
C THR A 39 -11.96 25.09 9.21
N PRO A 40 -13.29 25.32 9.23
CA PRO A 40 -14.27 24.23 9.23
C PRO A 40 -14.27 23.45 7.91
N ALA A 41 -14.90 22.28 7.92
CA ALA A 41 -15.06 21.45 6.73
C ALA A 41 -15.82 22.18 5.61
N THR A 42 -15.41 21.97 4.37
CA THR A 42 -16.09 22.52 3.18
C THR A 42 -17.38 21.76 2.88
N GLU A 43 -18.29 22.38 2.12
CA GLU A 43 -19.52 21.71 1.69
C GLU A 43 -19.25 20.43 0.88
N LYS A 44 -18.23 20.44 0.01
CA LYS A 44 -17.77 19.24 -0.71
C LYS A 44 -17.38 18.12 0.25
N THR A 45 -16.57 18.43 1.26
CA THR A 45 -16.11 17.47 2.27
C THR A 45 -17.29 16.87 3.02
N THR A 46 -18.22 17.70 3.51
CA THR A 46 -19.41 17.24 4.24
C THR A 46 -20.30 16.37 3.36
N LYS A 47 -20.53 16.75 2.09
CA LYS A 47 -21.31 15.93 1.14
C LYS A 47 -20.65 14.57 0.88
N LEU A 48 -19.34 14.56 0.62
CA LEU A 48 -18.58 13.34 0.38
C LEU A 48 -18.62 12.42 1.61
N TRP A 49 -18.38 12.97 2.79
CA TRP A 49 -18.39 12.21 4.04
C TRP A 49 -19.77 11.64 4.37
N ASN A 50 -20.85 12.40 4.13
CA ASN A 50 -22.21 11.88 4.31
C ASN A 50 -22.48 10.68 3.40
N LYS A 51 -21.97 10.66 2.16
CA LYS A 51 -22.08 9.48 1.29
C LYS A 51 -21.36 8.27 1.89
N VAL A 52 -20.16 8.45 2.45
CA VAL A 52 -19.42 7.39 3.14
C VAL A 52 -20.19 6.88 4.36
N LEU A 53 -20.78 7.77 5.16
CA LEU A 53 -21.61 7.37 6.31
C LEU A 53 -22.82 6.53 5.91
N GLU A 54 -23.47 6.84 4.78
CA GLU A 54 -24.56 5.99 4.25
C GLU A 54 -24.03 4.63 3.77
N LEU A 55 -22.82 4.56 3.22
CA LEU A 55 -22.19 3.28 2.86
C LEU A 55 -21.87 2.43 4.10
N TYR A 56 -21.40 3.05 5.19
CA TYR A 56 -21.19 2.33 6.46
C TYR A 56 -22.50 1.79 7.05
N LYS A 57 -23.61 2.53 6.95
CA LYS A 57 -24.92 2.01 7.38
C LYS A 57 -25.29 0.75 6.59
N LYS A 58 -25.12 0.79 5.27
CA LYS A 58 -25.35 -0.38 4.41
C LYS A 58 -24.41 -1.54 4.72
N GLU A 59 -23.15 -1.27 5.04
CA GLU A 59 -22.19 -2.30 5.44
C GLU A 59 -22.66 -3.02 6.71
N VAL A 60 -23.10 -2.28 7.73
CA VAL A 60 -23.65 -2.85 8.97
C VAL A 60 -24.95 -3.62 8.71
N GLU A 61 -25.85 -3.07 7.91
CA GLU A 61 -27.09 -3.76 7.49
C GLU A 61 -26.80 -5.06 6.71
N ASN A 62 -25.65 -5.15 6.04
CA ASN A 62 -25.19 -6.32 5.30
C ASN A 62 -24.26 -7.25 6.10
N GLY A 63 -24.23 -7.12 7.43
CA GLY A 63 -23.42 -8.00 8.29
C GLY A 63 -21.93 -7.69 8.28
N ASP A 64 -21.57 -6.40 8.29
CA ASP A 64 -20.21 -5.86 8.43
C ASP A 64 -19.27 -6.03 7.22
N VAL A 65 -19.82 -6.41 6.06
CA VAL A 65 -19.11 -6.43 4.77
C VAL A 65 -20.02 -5.93 3.67
N LEU A 66 -19.69 -4.80 3.04
CA LEU A 66 -20.54 -4.23 1.99
C LEU A 66 -20.48 -5.06 0.71
N ASP A 67 -19.28 -5.37 0.24
CA ASP A 67 -19.03 -6.14 -0.98
C ASP A 67 -17.62 -6.75 -0.93
N VAL A 68 -17.41 -7.84 -1.69
CA VAL A 68 -16.13 -8.53 -1.81
C VAL A 68 -15.87 -8.87 -3.28
N ASP A 69 -14.70 -8.50 -3.79
CA ASP A 69 -14.23 -9.07 -5.06
C ASP A 69 -13.75 -10.50 -4.85
N THR A 70 -14.54 -11.47 -5.32
CA THR A 70 -14.20 -12.89 -5.19
C THR A 70 -13.32 -13.42 -6.31
N LYS A 71 -13.02 -12.61 -7.32
CA LYS A 71 -12.38 -13.03 -8.56
C LYS A 71 -10.96 -12.52 -8.70
N THR A 72 -10.67 -11.28 -8.34
CA THR A 72 -9.37 -10.66 -8.65
C THR A 72 -8.41 -10.78 -7.47
N PRO A 73 -7.30 -11.53 -7.58
CA PRO A 73 -6.22 -11.41 -6.61
C PRO A 73 -5.65 -9.99 -6.64
N SER A 74 -5.69 -9.32 -5.50
CA SER A 74 -5.29 -7.92 -5.43
C SER A 74 -3.80 -7.73 -5.74
N THR A 75 -3.51 -6.72 -6.57
CA THR A 75 -2.17 -6.22 -6.89
C THR A 75 -2.21 -4.69 -6.99
N ILE A 76 -1.05 -4.03 -6.96
CA ILE A 76 -0.93 -2.56 -7.00
C ILE A 76 -1.80 -1.90 -8.09
N ASN A 77 -1.78 -2.44 -9.32
CA ASN A 77 -2.52 -1.92 -10.47
C ASN A 77 -3.66 -2.83 -10.95
N GLY A 78 -4.07 -3.81 -10.14
CA GLY A 78 -5.06 -4.82 -10.53
C GLY A 78 -6.49 -4.28 -10.71
N TYR A 79 -6.83 -3.20 -10.01
CA TYR A 79 -8.15 -2.57 -10.06
C TYR A 79 -8.18 -1.32 -10.92
N ASP A 80 -9.33 -1.03 -11.51
CA ASP A 80 -9.61 0.27 -12.12
C ASP A 80 -9.86 1.35 -11.06
N ALA A 81 -9.90 2.61 -11.50
CA ALA A 81 -10.06 3.74 -10.60
C ALA A 81 -11.49 3.79 -10.02
N GLY A 82 -11.62 3.52 -8.72
CA GLY A 82 -12.84 3.73 -7.96
C GLY A 82 -12.92 5.13 -7.32
N TYR A 83 -14.15 5.65 -7.19
CA TYR A 83 -14.47 6.94 -6.59
C TYR A 83 -15.71 6.80 -5.69
N ILE A 84 -15.82 7.62 -4.65
CA ILE A 84 -17.06 7.84 -3.88
C ILE A 84 -17.94 8.83 -4.65
N ASP A 85 -17.34 9.95 -5.07
CA ASP A 85 -17.92 10.95 -5.95
C ASP A 85 -16.80 11.78 -6.60
N LYS A 86 -16.54 11.48 -7.88
CA LYS A 86 -15.40 12.02 -8.63
C LYS A 86 -15.39 13.56 -8.70
N ASP A 87 -16.55 14.22 -8.66
CA ASP A 87 -16.64 15.68 -8.79
C ASP A 87 -16.41 16.40 -7.45
N LEU A 88 -16.52 15.68 -6.34
CA LEU A 88 -16.35 16.21 -4.98
C LEU A 88 -14.95 15.97 -4.42
N GLU A 89 -14.24 14.94 -4.90
CA GLU A 89 -12.96 14.52 -4.37
C GLU A 89 -11.80 15.45 -4.79
N GLU A 90 -11.03 15.91 -3.80
CA GLU A 90 -9.77 16.62 -4.05
C GLU A 90 -8.57 15.67 -4.04
N ILE A 91 -8.60 14.64 -3.19
CA ILE A 91 -7.61 13.55 -3.15
C ILE A 91 -8.37 12.25 -3.47
N VAL A 92 -7.86 11.48 -4.42
CA VAL A 92 -8.52 10.30 -4.99
C VAL A 92 -7.74 9.03 -4.74
N GLY A 93 -8.42 7.89 -4.79
CA GLY A 93 -7.81 6.57 -4.70
C GLY A 93 -8.55 5.65 -3.73
N LEU A 94 -8.98 4.48 -4.22
CA LEU A 94 -9.63 3.43 -3.43
C LEU A 94 -8.91 2.10 -3.65
N GLN A 95 -9.00 1.18 -2.69
CA GLN A 95 -8.35 -0.14 -2.76
C GLN A 95 -8.89 -0.99 -3.92
N THR A 96 -10.18 -0.90 -4.20
CA THR A 96 -10.85 -1.56 -5.33
C THR A 96 -11.49 -0.51 -6.26
N ASP A 97 -12.31 -0.97 -7.19
CA ASP A 97 -13.09 -0.17 -8.13
C ASP A 97 -14.31 0.51 -7.49
N ALA A 98 -14.64 0.21 -6.23
CA ALA A 98 -15.79 0.77 -5.52
C ALA A 98 -15.49 1.06 -4.03
N PRO A 99 -16.18 2.03 -3.40
CA PRO A 99 -16.00 2.31 -1.98
C PRO A 99 -16.50 1.15 -1.11
N LEU A 100 -15.70 0.81 -0.08
CA LEU A 100 -15.95 -0.26 0.89
C LEU A 100 -16.07 -1.70 0.32
N LYS A 101 -15.79 -1.88 -0.98
CA LYS A 101 -15.62 -3.21 -1.58
C LYS A 101 -14.25 -3.77 -1.23
N ARG A 102 -14.21 -4.92 -0.56
CA ARG A 102 -12.96 -5.56 -0.09
C ARG A 102 -12.34 -6.41 -1.19
N ALA A 103 -11.02 -6.32 -1.34
CA ALA A 103 -10.27 -7.19 -2.24
C ALA A 103 -9.90 -8.52 -1.56
N ILE A 104 -9.64 -9.57 -2.36
CA ILE A 104 -9.02 -10.80 -1.86
C ILE A 104 -7.50 -10.75 -2.02
N MET A 105 -6.77 -11.25 -1.02
CA MET A 105 -5.30 -11.29 -1.00
C MET A 105 -4.79 -12.72 -0.76
N PRO A 106 -4.97 -13.61 -1.74
CA PRO A 106 -4.70 -15.05 -1.59
C PRO A 106 -3.23 -15.42 -1.42
N ASN A 107 -2.27 -14.54 -1.77
CA ASN A 107 -0.84 -14.75 -1.51
C ASN A 107 -0.54 -15.08 -0.04
N GLY A 108 -1.34 -14.53 0.90
CA GLY A 108 -1.23 -14.83 2.33
C GLY A 108 -1.77 -16.20 2.75
N GLY A 109 -2.74 -16.75 2.00
CA GLY A 109 -3.38 -18.04 2.29
C GLY A 109 -4.78 -18.15 1.67
N ILE A 110 -4.95 -19.04 0.70
CA ILE A 110 -6.23 -19.23 -0.03
C ILE A 110 -7.33 -19.75 0.89
N ARG A 111 -7.01 -20.68 1.81
CA ARG A 111 -7.97 -21.26 2.76
C ARG A 111 -8.65 -20.25 3.67
N ILE A 112 -7.98 -19.15 3.95
CA ILE A 112 -8.51 -18.09 4.81
C ILE A 112 -9.40 -17.16 4.00
N VAL A 113 -9.04 -16.91 2.73
CA VAL A 113 -9.90 -16.19 1.78
C VAL A 113 -11.20 -16.97 1.55
N GLU A 114 -11.15 -18.27 1.25
CA GLU A 114 -12.33 -19.14 1.07
C GLU A 114 -13.28 -19.03 2.27
N LYS A 115 -12.77 -19.29 3.48
CA LYS A 115 -13.55 -19.23 4.73
C LYS A 115 -14.13 -17.85 5.00
N SER A 116 -13.38 -16.79 4.69
CA SER A 116 -13.87 -15.42 4.87
C SER A 116 -15.01 -15.13 3.89
N CYS A 117 -14.87 -15.49 2.62
CA CYS A 117 -15.93 -15.35 1.63
C CYS A 117 -17.18 -16.14 2.06
N GLU A 118 -17.03 -17.42 2.44
CA GLU A 118 -18.14 -18.28 2.86
C GLU A 118 -18.89 -17.71 4.07
N ALA A 119 -18.17 -17.16 5.06
CA ALA A 119 -18.76 -16.55 6.25
C ALA A 119 -19.69 -15.37 5.94
N TYR A 120 -19.46 -14.69 4.81
CA TYR A 120 -20.29 -13.57 4.33
C TYR A 120 -21.16 -13.95 3.12
N GLY A 121 -21.32 -15.24 2.81
CA GLY A 121 -22.18 -15.73 1.73
C GLY A 121 -21.60 -15.59 0.31
N TYR A 122 -20.29 -15.35 0.19
CA TYR A 122 -19.56 -15.27 -1.07
C TYR A 122 -18.84 -16.59 -1.37
N LYS A 123 -18.57 -16.84 -2.66
CA LYS A 123 -17.72 -17.94 -3.12
C LYS A 123 -16.58 -17.38 -3.94
N VAL A 124 -15.34 -17.79 -3.64
CA VAL A 124 -14.16 -17.46 -4.45
C VAL A 124 -14.33 -18.02 -5.86
N ASP A 125 -13.92 -17.25 -6.87
CA ASP A 125 -13.95 -17.67 -8.27
C ASP A 125 -13.11 -18.95 -8.47
N GLU A 126 -13.64 -19.91 -9.23
CA GLU A 126 -13.03 -21.24 -9.40
C GLU A 126 -11.64 -21.20 -10.05
N ILE A 127 -11.38 -20.21 -10.92
CA ILE A 127 -10.06 -20.06 -11.54
C ILE A 127 -9.07 -19.55 -10.51
N THR A 128 -9.45 -18.54 -9.73
CA THR A 128 -8.60 -17.98 -8.67
C THR A 128 -8.32 -19.02 -7.60
N ASP A 129 -9.35 -19.75 -7.17
CA ASP A 129 -9.22 -20.85 -6.23
C ASP A 129 -8.18 -21.89 -6.72
N ARG A 130 -8.38 -22.41 -7.93
CA ARG A 130 -7.47 -23.39 -8.54
C ARG A 130 -6.03 -22.88 -8.64
N ILE A 131 -5.82 -21.62 -9.04
CA ILE A 131 -4.48 -21.04 -9.14
C ILE A 131 -3.73 -21.17 -7.81
N TYR A 132 -4.37 -20.86 -6.68
CA TYR A 132 -3.69 -20.85 -5.39
C TYR A 132 -3.65 -22.21 -4.69
N HIS A 133 -4.48 -23.17 -5.07
CA HIS A 133 -4.33 -24.57 -4.62
C HIS A 133 -3.31 -25.36 -5.45
N GLU A 134 -3.20 -25.10 -6.76
CA GLU A 134 -2.45 -25.97 -7.67
C GLU A 134 -1.18 -25.33 -8.28
N ASN A 135 -1.15 -24.00 -8.46
CA ASN A 135 -0.09 -23.33 -9.23
C ASN A 135 0.78 -22.39 -8.39
N ARG A 136 0.19 -21.66 -7.44
CA ARG A 136 0.84 -20.64 -6.63
C ARG A 136 0.71 -20.98 -5.15
N LYS A 137 1.77 -21.58 -4.59
CA LYS A 137 1.87 -21.84 -3.16
C LYS A 137 1.70 -20.55 -2.35
N THR A 138 0.94 -20.56 -1.27
CA THR A 138 0.75 -19.36 -0.43
C THR A 138 1.74 -19.30 0.74
N HIS A 139 1.81 -18.15 1.42
CA HIS A 139 2.54 -18.02 2.69
C HIS A 139 2.04 -19.05 3.72
N ASN A 140 0.72 -19.17 3.88
CA ASN A 140 0.11 -20.14 4.78
C ASN A 140 0.58 -21.58 4.48
N ASP A 141 0.57 -22.03 3.22
CA ASP A 141 1.02 -23.39 2.87
C ASP A 141 2.49 -23.59 3.21
N GLY A 142 3.35 -22.61 2.88
CA GLY A 142 4.77 -22.66 3.19
C GLY A 142 5.06 -22.79 4.69
N VAL A 143 4.33 -22.04 5.51
CA VAL A 143 4.46 -22.09 6.97
C VAL A 143 4.05 -23.46 7.51
N PHE A 144 2.90 -23.99 7.08
CA PHE A 144 2.37 -25.24 7.62
C PHE A 144 3.14 -26.49 7.16
N ASP A 145 3.79 -26.42 6.00
CA ASP A 145 4.75 -27.44 5.55
C ASP A 145 6.01 -27.48 6.42
N ALA A 146 6.46 -26.32 6.91
CA ALA A 146 7.67 -26.18 7.70
C ALA A 146 7.44 -26.34 9.23
N TYR A 147 6.20 -26.17 9.70
CA TYR A 147 5.87 -26.29 11.12
C TYR A 147 6.14 -27.70 11.67
N THR A 148 6.81 -27.75 12.82
CA THR A 148 6.96 -28.97 13.62
C THR A 148 5.67 -29.32 14.33
N ASP A 149 5.56 -30.58 14.77
CA ASP A 149 4.40 -31.06 15.52
C ASP A 149 4.21 -30.29 16.84
N ASP A 150 5.30 -29.92 17.51
CA ASP A 150 5.26 -29.11 18.74
C ASP A 150 4.61 -27.74 18.51
N ILE A 151 4.96 -27.06 17.41
CA ILE A 151 4.38 -25.75 17.06
C ILE A 151 2.88 -25.93 16.77
N LYS A 152 2.51 -26.97 16.00
CA LYS A 152 1.11 -27.27 15.68
C LYS A 152 0.29 -27.56 16.96
N LEU A 153 0.85 -28.34 17.88
CA LEU A 153 0.24 -28.66 19.17
C LEU A 153 0.08 -27.40 20.04
N ALA A 154 1.14 -26.59 20.19
CA ALA A 154 1.10 -25.34 20.95
C ALA A 154 0.04 -24.37 20.41
N ARG A 155 -0.15 -24.32 19.10
CA ARG A 155 -1.19 -23.51 18.45
C ARG A 155 -2.59 -24.06 18.74
N SER A 156 -2.80 -25.36 18.57
CA SER A 156 -4.10 -26.01 18.83
C SER A 156 -4.53 -26.00 20.30
N SER A 157 -3.56 -26.01 21.22
CA SER A 157 -3.79 -25.92 22.67
C SER A 157 -3.95 -24.49 23.17
N HIS A 158 -3.87 -23.50 22.27
CA HIS A 158 -3.91 -22.07 22.59
C HIS A 158 -2.78 -21.58 23.49
N LEU A 159 -1.66 -22.32 23.55
CA LEU A 159 -0.43 -21.88 24.23
C LEU A 159 0.24 -20.73 23.46
N ILE A 160 0.22 -20.80 22.13
CA ILE A 160 0.68 -19.72 21.24
C ILE A 160 -0.43 -19.42 20.24
N THR A 161 -0.98 -18.21 20.26
CA THR A 161 -2.10 -17.81 19.41
C THR A 161 -1.79 -16.52 18.64
N GLY A 162 -2.50 -16.30 17.53
CA GLY A 162 -2.42 -15.04 16.79
C GLY A 162 -1.15 -14.83 15.95
N LEU A 163 -0.34 -15.88 15.73
CA LEU A 163 0.82 -15.80 14.83
C LEU A 163 0.39 -15.38 13.41
N PRO A 164 1.24 -14.65 12.66
CA PRO A 164 0.96 -14.24 11.28
C PRO A 164 1.17 -15.39 10.29
N ASP A 165 0.53 -16.53 10.55
CA ASP A 165 0.56 -17.72 9.69
C ASP A 165 -0.61 -17.78 8.71
N GLY A 166 -1.57 -16.85 8.82
CA GLY A 166 -2.78 -16.83 8.01
C GLY A 166 -3.14 -15.47 7.40
N TYR A 167 -2.28 -14.47 7.55
CA TYR A 167 -2.51 -13.12 7.05
C TYR A 167 -1.17 -12.40 6.90
N GLY A 168 -1.16 -11.24 6.22
CA GLY A 168 0.06 -10.44 6.07
C GLY A 168 0.65 -10.03 7.41
N ARG A 169 1.96 -10.23 7.61
CA ARG A 169 2.65 -9.87 8.86
C ARG A 169 2.49 -8.40 9.27
N GLY A 170 2.35 -7.50 8.30
CA GLY A 170 2.30 -6.05 8.53
C GLY A 170 3.57 -5.54 9.24
N ARG A 171 3.41 -4.49 10.05
CA ARG A 171 4.53 -3.87 10.83
C ARG A 171 5.67 -3.35 9.96
N ILE A 172 5.35 -3.02 8.71
CA ILE A 172 6.26 -2.38 7.75
C ILE A 172 5.64 -1.02 7.42
N ILE A 173 6.47 0.02 7.46
CA ILE A 173 6.07 1.37 7.09
C ILE A 173 6.97 1.78 5.93
N GLY A 174 6.42 1.77 4.72
CA GLY A 174 7.08 2.41 3.58
C GLY A 174 7.20 3.90 3.83
N ASP A 175 8.30 4.52 3.43
CA ASP A 175 8.41 5.97 3.49
C ASP A 175 7.72 6.60 2.27
N TYR A 176 6.39 6.69 2.34
CA TYR A 176 5.55 7.11 1.20
C TYR A 176 5.79 8.57 0.78
N ARG A 177 6.37 9.38 1.67
CA ARG A 177 6.79 10.77 1.37
C ARG A 177 7.85 10.83 0.26
N ARG A 178 8.60 9.75 0.06
CA ARG A 178 9.59 9.67 -1.02
C ARG A 178 8.96 9.83 -2.41
N VAL A 179 7.75 9.30 -2.60
CA VAL A 179 7.02 9.45 -3.87
C VAL A 179 6.73 10.92 -4.15
N ALA A 180 6.28 11.67 -3.14
CA ALA A 180 6.03 13.09 -3.24
C ALA A 180 7.33 13.90 -3.49
N LEU A 181 8.39 13.62 -2.71
CA LEU A 181 9.61 14.43 -2.75
C LEU A 181 10.48 14.18 -3.99
N TYR A 182 10.54 12.94 -4.48
CA TYR A 182 11.49 12.52 -5.52
C TYR A 182 10.83 12.12 -6.84
N GLY A 183 9.54 11.80 -6.84
CA GLY A 183 8.90 11.15 -7.98
C GLY A 183 9.35 9.70 -8.16
N VAL A 184 8.56 8.89 -8.86
CA VAL A 184 8.82 7.46 -8.98
C VAL A 184 10.02 7.15 -9.86
N ASP A 185 10.29 7.93 -10.91
CA ASP A 185 11.40 7.64 -11.84
C ASP A 185 12.74 7.71 -11.10
N LYS A 186 12.88 8.69 -10.20
CA LYS A 186 14.09 8.82 -9.41
C LYS A 186 14.26 7.66 -8.42
N LEU A 187 13.18 7.20 -7.82
CA LEU A 187 13.22 6.05 -6.91
C LEU A 187 13.60 4.76 -7.63
N ILE A 188 13.15 4.58 -8.88
CA ILE A 188 13.57 3.47 -9.73
C ILE A 188 15.06 3.57 -10.05
N GLU A 189 15.55 4.75 -10.47
CA GLU A 189 16.97 4.96 -10.77
C GLU A 189 17.88 4.62 -9.57
N GLU A 190 17.47 4.99 -8.35
CA GLU A 190 18.23 4.64 -7.14
C GLU A 190 18.19 3.13 -6.84
N LYS A 191 17.07 2.46 -7.11
CA LYS A 191 16.97 1.00 -6.97
C LYS A 191 17.80 0.24 -8.02
N GLU A 192 17.91 0.78 -9.23
CA GLU A 192 18.80 0.24 -10.26
C GLU A 192 20.27 0.37 -9.85
N LYS A 193 20.64 1.47 -9.16
CA LYS A 193 21.99 1.60 -8.57
C LYS A 193 22.24 0.58 -7.46
N ASP A 194 21.25 0.30 -6.62
CA ASP A 194 21.36 -0.77 -5.61
C ASP A 194 21.72 -2.12 -6.26
N LEU A 195 21.15 -2.45 -7.42
CA LEU A 195 21.50 -3.67 -8.17
C LEU A 195 22.93 -3.68 -8.71
N ILE A 196 23.46 -2.52 -9.09
CA ILE A 196 24.86 -2.40 -9.56
C ILE A 196 25.82 -2.59 -8.38
N VAL A 197 25.50 -2.09 -7.19
CA VAL A 197 26.32 -2.28 -5.99
C VAL A 197 26.41 -3.76 -5.59
N LEU A 198 25.34 -4.53 -5.85
CA LEU A 198 25.29 -5.97 -5.63
C LEU A 198 25.83 -6.81 -6.80
N ASP A 199 26.50 -6.19 -7.77
CA ASP A 199 27.18 -6.92 -8.85
C ASP A 199 28.53 -7.42 -8.33
N CYS A 200 28.61 -8.73 -8.07
CA CYS A 200 29.78 -9.37 -7.49
C CYS A 200 30.09 -10.71 -8.16
N ASP A 201 31.36 -11.12 -8.09
CA ASP A 201 31.83 -12.38 -8.70
C ASP A 201 31.33 -13.65 -7.97
N ASP A 202 30.92 -13.53 -6.69
CA ASP A 202 30.47 -14.64 -5.85
C ASP A 202 29.01 -14.46 -5.42
N LEU A 203 28.08 -15.00 -6.23
CA LEU A 203 26.64 -14.94 -5.98
C LEU A 203 26.21 -15.99 -4.94
N ARG A 204 26.07 -15.54 -3.70
CA ARG A 204 25.54 -16.33 -2.58
C ARG A 204 24.01 -16.22 -2.46
N GLU A 205 23.40 -17.09 -1.67
CA GLU A 205 21.95 -17.13 -1.46
C GLU A 205 21.37 -15.78 -1.00
N ASP A 206 22.05 -15.11 -0.07
CA ASP A 206 21.67 -13.77 0.40
C ASP A 206 21.73 -12.74 -0.72
N THR A 207 22.80 -12.75 -1.52
CA THR A 207 22.98 -11.82 -2.64
C THR A 207 21.92 -12.05 -3.73
N ILE A 208 21.60 -13.32 -4.03
CA ILE A 208 20.56 -13.66 -4.99
C ILE A 208 19.19 -13.16 -4.50
N ARG A 209 18.86 -13.42 -3.23
CA ARG A 209 17.62 -12.95 -2.61
C ARG A 209 17.53 -11.43 -2.66
N ASP A 210 18.56 -10.72 -2.22
CA ASP A 210 18.54 -9.26 -2.14
C ASP A 210 18.37 -8.63 -3.53
N ARG A 211 19.03 -9.19 -4.56
CA ARG A 211 18.86 -8.77 -5.96
C ARG A 211 17.45 -9.03 -6.51
N GLU A 212 16.86 -10.19 -6.19
CA GLU A 212 15.47 -10.50 -6.55
C GLU A 212 14.49 -9.53 -5.87
N GLU A 213 14.66 -9.29 -4.56
CA GLU A 213 13.82 -8.37 -3.79
C GLU A 213 13.91 -6.92 -4.32
N ILE A 214 15.09 -6.45 -4.70
CA ILE A 214 15.25 -5.12 -5.32
C ILE A 214 14.58 -5.09 -6.71
N SER A 215 14.66 -6.17 -7.48
CA SER A 215 13.99 -6.25 -8.78
C SER A 215 12.47 -6.19 -8.63
N GLU A 216 11.90 -6.84 -7.61
CA GLU A 216 10.48 -6.74 -7.27
C GLU A 216 10.10 -5.32 -6.78
N GLN A 217 10.98 -4.64 -6.03
CA GLN A 217 10.76 -3.23 -5.66
C GLN A 217 10.68 -2.33 -6.90
N ILE A 218 11.52 -2.54 -7.91
CA ILE A 218 11.47 -1.78 -9.18
C ILE A 218 10.14 -2.03 -9.92
N LYS A 219 9.73 -3.29 -10.04
CA LYS A 219 8.44 -3.65 -10.65
C LYS A 219 7.26 -3.04 -9.90
N ALA A 220 7.30 -3.04 -8.57
CA ALA A 220 6.27 -2.43 -7.73
C ALA A 220 6.19 -0.91 -7.94
N LEU A 221 7.32 -0.22 -8.05
CA LEU A 221 7.37 1.21 -8.39
C LEU A 221 6.79 1.48 -9.79
N GLN A 222 7.07 0.63 -10.78
CA GLN A 222 6.47 0.74 -12.11
C GLN A 222 4.95 0.52 -12.06
N ALA A 223 4.49 -0.49 -11.33
CA ALA A 223 3.06 -0.74 -11.12
C ALA A 223 2.37 0.44 -10.41
N LEU A 224 3.06 1.11 -9.50
CA LEU A 224 2.58 2.31 -8.82
C LEU A 224 2.29 3.45 -9.81
N LYS A 225 3.15 3.65 -10.82
CA LYS A 225 2.89 4.63 -11.90
C LYS A 225 1.65 4.27 -12.69
N GLU A 226 1.51 3.00 -13.09
CA GLU A 226 0.33 2.55 -13.83
C GLU A 226 -0.96 2.67 -13.01
N MET A 227 -0.89 2.40 -11.70
CA MET A 227 -2.01 2.63 -10.78
C MET A 227 -2.42 4.11 -10.75
N ALA A 228 -1.48 5.03 -10.55
CA ALA A 228 -1.77 6.46 -10.51
C ALA A 228 -2.30 6.99 -11.85
N LYS A 229 -1.81 6.45 -12.97
CA LYS A 229 -2.28 6.77 -14.33
C LYS A 229 -3.74 6.44 -14.53
N LYS A 230 -4.28 5.37 -13.92
CA LYS A 230 -5.73 5.06 -13.95
C LYS A 230 -6.58 6.16 -13.32
N TYR A 231 -6.01 6.91 -12.38
CA TYR A 231 -6.63 8.09 -11.76
C TYR A 231 -6.33 9.39 -12.52
N GLY A 232 -5.60 9.34 -13.63
CA GLY A 232 -5.26 10.51 -14.46
C GLY A 232 -4.04 11.28 -13.99
N PHE A 233 -3.20 10.69 -13.14
CA PHE A 233 -2.01 11.34 -12.59
C PHE A 233 -0.71 10.74 -13.14
N ASP A 234 0.27 11.58 -13.40
CA ASP A 234 1.66 11.17 -13.69
C ASP A 234 2.53 11.48 -12.48
N ILE A 235 2.95 10.42 -11.77
CA ILE A 235 3.78 10.51 -10.56
C ILE A 235 5.27 10.24 -10.85
N SER A 236 5.68 10.27 -12.13
CA SER A 236 7.08 10.07 -12.53
C SER A 236 8.02 11.07 -11.88
N GLN A 237 7.59 12.33 -11.79
CA GLN A 237 8.34 13.46 -11.24
C GLN A 237 7.86 13.84 -9.83
N PRO A 238 8.68 14.58 -9.05
CA PRO A 238 8.26 15.10 -7.75
C PRO A 238 6.95 15.89 -7.82
N ALA A 239 6.24 15.94 -6.69
CA ALA A 239 5.08 16.80 -6.52
C ALA A 239 5.47 18.28 -6.58
N GLN A 240 4.72 19.08 -7.33
CA GLN A 240 4.92 20.52 -7.49
C GLN A 240 4.06 21.35 -6.51
N THR A 241 2.92 20.81 -6.07
CA THR A 241 1.98 21.52 -5.20
C THR A 241 1.68 20.75 -3.93
N ALA A 242 1.12 21.42 -2.92
CA ALA A 242 0.65 20.75 -1.71
C ALA A 242 -0.39 19.65 -2.00
N LYS A 243 -1.29 19.88 -2.99
CA LYS A 243 -2.28 18.88 -3.42
C LYS A 243 -1.61 17.64 -3.99
N GLU A 244 -0.63 17.81 -4.87
CA GLU A 244 0.15 16.70 -5.43
C GLU A 244 0.98 16.00 -4.37
N ALA A 245 1.56 16.73 -3.41
CA ALA A 245 2.38 16.13 -2.35
C ALA A 245 1.53 15.18 -1.48
N VAL A 246 0.31 15.60 -1.11
CA VAL A 246 -0.65 14.74 -0.41
C VAL A 246 -1.09 13.57 -1.29
N GLN A 247 -1.41 13.82 -2.57
CA GLN A 247 -1.85 12.77 -3.49
C GLN A 247 -0.76 11.72 -3.76
N TRP A 248 0.51 12.12 -3.92
CA TRP A 248 1.64 11.22 -4.23
C TRP A 248 1.98 10.34 -3.03
N LEU A 249 2.00 10.96 -1.85
CA LEU A 249 2.13 10.24 -0.59
C LEU A 249 1.00 9.22 -0.45
N TYR A 250 -0.24 9.65 -0.67
CA TYR A 250 -1.38 8.76 -0.58
C TYR A 250 -1.31 7.64 -1.61
N PHE A 251 -0.88 7.89 -2.86
CA PHE A 251 -0.68 6.82 -3.84
C PHE A 251 0.38 5.82 -3.39
N GLY A 252 1.50 6.27 -2.83
CA GLY A 252 2.50 5.37 -2.25
C GLY A 252 1.89 4.44 -1.19
N TYR A 253 1.05 4.99 -0.30
CA TYR A 253 0.33 4.20 0.70
C TYR A 253 -0.74 3.30 0.07
N LEU A 254 -1.48 3.79 -0.93
CA LEU A 254 -2.53 3.06 -1.64
C LEU A 254 -1.97 1.82 -2.33
N GLY A 255 -0.81 1.93 -2.97
CA GLY A 255 -0.12 0.78 -3.56
C GLY A 255 0.16 -0.30 -2.51
N ALA A 256 0.62 0.08 -1.32
CA ALA A 256 0.87 -0.85 -0.22
C ALA A 256 -0.39 -1.56 0.26
N ILE A 257 -1.51 -0.85 0.46
CA ILE A 257 -2.78 -1.43 0.92
C ILE A 257 -3.61 -2.10 -0.18
N LYS A 258 -3.21 -1.96 -1.45
CA LYS A 258 -3.70 -2.78 -2.57
C LYS A 258 -2.95 -4.10 -2.67
N ASP A 259 -1.66 -4.11 -2.35
CA ASP A 259 -0.83 -5.30 -2.54
C ASP A 259 -0.78 -6.21 -1.29
N GLN A 260 -0.94 -5.63 -0.09
CA GLN A 260 -0.71 -6.32 1.18
C GLN A 260 -1.85 -6.10 2.20
N ASN A 261 -2.23 -7.15 2.94
CA ASN A 261 -3.23 -7.13 4.02
C ASN A 261 -2.59 -7.24 5.41
N GLY A 262 -1.48 -6.54 5.62
CA GLY A 262 -0.78 -6.53 6.90
C GLY A 262 -1.70 -6.16 8.06
N ALA A 263 -1.58 -6.84 9.21
CA ALA A 263 -2.41 -6.50 10.38
C ALA A 263 -2.27 -5.03 10.84
N ALA A 264 -1.09 -4.43 10.62
CA ALA A 264 -0.87 -3.01 10.82
C ALA A 264 -0.16 -2.43 9.59
N MET A 265 -0.91 -1.63 8.81
CA MET A 265 -0.44 -0.87 7.65
C MET A 265 -0.43 0.62 8.01
N SER A 266 0.62 1.07 8.70
CA SER A 266 0.69 2.45 9.18
C SER A 266 1.14 3.40 8.06
N ILE A 267 0.55 4.59 8.00
CA ILE A 267 0.91 5.64 7.03
C ILE A 267 2.24 6.35 7.36
N GLY A 268 2.74 6.22 8.59
CA GLY A 268 4.01 6.80 9.04
C GLY A 268 3.88 8.22 9.59
N ARG A 269 4.99 8.97 9.58
CA ARG A 269 5.08 10.35 10.10
C ARG A 269 5.04 11.35 8.94
N THR A 270 3.88 11.92 8.68
CA THR A 270 3.58 12.61 7.41
C THR A 270 3.01 14.02 7.54
N SER A 271 2.66 14.47 8.75
CA SER A 271 1.95 15.73 8.98
C SER A 271 2.83 16.99 9.07
N THR A 272 4.13 16.82 9.35
CA THR A 272 5.14 17.90 9.42
C THR A 272 5.80 18.06 8.08
#